data_AF-A0A402DT17-F1
#
_entry.id   AF-A0A402DT17-F1
#
_cell.length_a   1.000
_cell.length_b   1.000
_cell.length_c   1.000
_cell.angle_alpha   90.00
_cell.angle_beta   90.00
_cell.angle_gamma   90.00
#
_symmetry.space_group_name_H-M   'P 1'
#
loop_
_entity.id
_entity.type
_entity.pdbx_description
1 polymer ?
#
loop_
_entity_poly.entity_id
_entity_poly.type
_entity_poly.pdbx_seq_one_letter_code
_entity_poly.pdbx_strand_id
1 'polypeptide(L)'
;MPIIDIWRRATIPAAENARAPGRDRISRYGWSMPPVSHRPPTRARGLPVACRVPHHRRMTDVLVSDAPQAHRFEARDEAGELLGIAAYDVVGRTVVFTHTEVDPRAEGRGVASTLVRAALDSVREAHGDVVALCPYVKAWLARHPDYQDLVHRPA
;
A
#
# COMPACT_ATOMS: atom_id res chain seq x y z
N MET A 1 -11.68 31.81 -8.04
CA MET A 1 -10.32 31.30 -8.27
C MET A 1 -10.42 29.77 -8.27
N PRO A 2 -10.38 29.09 -9.41
CA PRO A 2 -10.54 27.64 -9.43
C PRO A 2 -9.28 26.97 -8.87
N ILE A 3 -9.52 26.04 -7.96
CA ILE A 3 -8.54 25.18 -7.30
C ILE A 3 -7.89 24.31 -8.39
N ILE A 4 -6.75 24.79 -8.85
CA ILE A 4 -5.58 24.08 -9.39
C ILE A 4 -5.89 22.69 -9.99
N ASP A 5 -5.92 22.62 -11.33
CA ASP A 5 -5.68 21.43 -12.15
C ASP A 5 -4.23 20.89 -11.94
N ILE A 6 -3.95 20.21 -10.81
CA ILE A 6 -2.66 19.53 -10.57
C ILE A 6 -2.51 18.24 -11.40
N TRP A 7 -3.61 17.72 -11.97
CA TRP A 7 -3.62 16.55 -12.87
C TRP A 7 -2.78 16.73 -14.14
N ARG A 8 -2.35 17.95 -14.49
CA ARG A 8 -1.86 18.30 -15.83
C ARG A 8 -0.34 18.46 -15.99
N ARG A 9 0.49 17.80 -15.17
CA ARG A 9 1.94 17.68 -15.41
C ARG A 9 2.53 16.37 -14.89
N ALA A 10 2.27 15.26 -15.58
CA ALA A 10 3.25 14.17 -15.79
C ALA A 10 2.66 13.06 -16.68
N THR A 11 2.52 13.32 -17.98
CA THR A 11 2.64 12.24 -18.96
C THR A 11 4.11 11.83 -18.97
N ILE A 12 4.46 10.75 -18.27
CA ILE A 12 5.72 10.04 -18.50
C ILE A 12 5.32 8.61 -18.90
N PRO A 13 5.80 8.11 -20.05
CA PRO A 13 5.47 6.76 -20.52
C PRO A 13 5.99 5.71 -19.53
N ALA A 14 5.24 4.61 -19.44
CA ALA A 14 5.69 3.39 -18.79
C ALA A 14 7.10 3.01 -19.29
N ALA A 15 8.10 3.20 -18.44
CA ALA A 15 9.41 2.55 -18.54
C ALA A 15 9.41 1.47 -17.45
N GLU A 16 9.07 0.24 -17.79
CA GLU A 16 10.02 -0.76 -18.29
C GLU A 16 11.09 -1.10 -17.24
N ASN A 17 10.91 -2.28 -16.65
CA ASN A 17 11.96 -3.19 -16.17
C ASN A 17 13.02 -2.65 -15.20
N ALA A 18 12.66 -2.54 -13.92
CA ALA A 18 13.62 -2.72 -12.84
C ALA A 18 13.83 -4.22 -12.57
N ARG A 19 14.70 -4.81 -13.37
CA ARG A 19 15.29 -6.14 -13.21
C ARG A 19 16.01 -6.21 -11.85
N ALA A 20 15.48 -6.99 -10.91
CA ALA A 20 16.19 -7.31 -9.68
C ALA A 20 17.48 -8.10 -10.00
N PRO A 21 18.68 -7.66 -9.55
CA PRO A 21 19.86 -8.51 -9.63
C PRO A 21 19.72 -9.64 -8.61
N GLY A 22 19.80 -10.87 -9.13
CA GLY A 22 19.79 -12.08 -8.31
C GLY A 22 20.86 -12.04 -7.24
N ARG A 23 20.49 -12.47 -6.03
CA ARG A 23 21.40 -13.11 -5.09
C ARG A 23 20.75 -14.35 -4.54
N ASP A 24 21.17 -15.46 -5.13
CA ASP A 24 21.35 -16.72 -4.46
C ASP A 24 22.07 -16.50 -3.12
N ARG A 25 21.49 -16.98 -2.01
CA ARG A 25 22.11 -17.99 -1.14
C ARG A 25 21.28 -18.27 0.13
N ILE A 26 20.87 -19.52 0.22
CA ILE A 26 21.07 -20.43 1.36
C ILE A 26 20.44 -20.00 2.71
N SER A 27 19.45 -20.79 3.13
CA SER A 27 18.86 -20.80 4.47
C SER A 27 19.94 -20.82 5.56
N ARG A 28 19.88 -19.83 6.45
CA ARG A 28 20.79 -19.66 7.59
C ARG A 28 20.35 -20.44 8.84
N TYR A 29 19.25 -21.18 8.77
CA TYR A 29 18.78 -22.01 9.89
C TYR A 29 19.14 -23.46 9.61
N GLY A 30 20.31 -23.87 10.12
CA GLY A 30 20.84 -25.24 10.07
C GLY A 30 20.03 -26.20 10.93
N TRP A 31 18.79 -26.49 10.54
CA TRP A 31 17.95 -27.49 11.18
C TRP A 31 17.82 -28.69 10.26
N SER A 32 18.35 -29.82 10.72
CA SER A 32 18.21 -31.14 10.10
C SER A 32 16.73 -31.50 10.03
N MET A 33 16.14 -31.51 8.83
CA MET A 33 14.79 -32.05 8.64
C MET A 33 14.88 -33.58 8.49
N PRO A 34 14.16 -34.36 9.32
CA PRO A 34 14.05 -35.80 9.13
C PRO A 34 13.22 -36.12 7.86
N PRO A 35 13.38 -37.31 7.26
CA PRO A 35 12.67 -37.66 6.04
C PRO A 35 11.16 -37.76 6.32
N VAL A 36 10.39 -36.86 5.71
CA VAL A 36 8.92 -36.97 5.66
C VAL A 36 8.56 -38.20 4.82
N SER A 37 8.09 -39.24 5.51
CA SER A 37 7.52 -40.43 4.90
C SER A 37 6.31 -40.02 4.04
N HIS A 38 6.43 -40.15 2.71
CA HIS A 38 5.30 -40.05 1.81
C HIS A 38 4.37 -41.25 2.02
N ARG A 39 3.40 -41.10 2.91
CA ARG A 39 2.25 -42.00 3.01
C ARG A 39 1.11 -41.37 2.20
N PRO A 40 0.67 -41.96 1.07
CA PRO A 40 -0.47 -41.42 0.34
C PRO A 40 -1.75 -41.68 1.15
N PRO A 41 -2.64 -40.69 1.33
CA PRO A 41 -3.97 -40.97 1.88
C PRO A 41 -4.78 -41.76 0.86
N THR A 42 -5.24 -42.93 1.28
CA THR A 42 -6.21 -43.77 0.58
C THR A 42 -7.52 -43.03 0.38
N ARG A 43 -7.84 -42.78 -0.89
CA ARG A 43 -9.18 -42.71 -1.52
C ARG A 43 -10.37 -42.67 -0.55
N ALA A 44 -10.80 -41.47 -0.17
CA ALA A 44 -12.16 -41.23 0.31
C ALA A 44 -13.01 -40.71 -0.87
N ARG A 45 -14.07 -41.44 -1.18
CA ARG A 45 -15.05 -41.12 -2.22
C ARG A 45 -15.98 -40.03 -1.70
N GLY A 46 -16.23 -39.02 -2.54
CA GLY A 46 -17.50 -38.27 -2.56
C GLY A 46 -17.65 -37.17 -1.50
N LEU A 47 -17.46 -35.92 -1.94
CA LEU A 47 -18.52 -34.93 -2.13
C LEU A 47 -17.88 -33.63 -2.68
N PRO A 48 -18.37 -33.03 -3.79
CA PRO A 48 -17.82 -31.79 -4.31
C PRO A 48 -18.52 -30.62 -3.61
N VAL A 49 -17.90 -30.12 -2.54
CA VAL A 49 -18.11 -28.74 -2.12
C VAL A 49 -16.75 -28.10 -2.22
N ALA A 50 -16.45 -27.62 -3.43
CA ALA A 50 -15.57 -26.47 -3.53
C ALA A 50 -16.12 -25.47 -2.52
N CYS A 51 -15.34 -25.15 -1.48
CA CYS A 51 -15.47 -23.87 -0.81
C CYS A 51 -15.19 -22.82 -1.87
N ARG A 52 -16.20 -22.56 -2.70
CA ARG A 52 -16.39 -21.28 -3.32
C ARG A 52 -16.51 -20.38 -2.10
N VAL A 53 -15.43 -19.67 -1.80
CA VAL A 53 -15.45 -18.55 -0.86
C VAL A 53 -15.76 -17.32 -1.71
N PRO A 54 -17.02 -16.91 -1.93
CA PRO A 54 -17.31 -15.59 -2.43
C PRO A 54 -17.65 -14.71 -1.22
N HIS A 55 -16.65 -14.22 -0.49
CA HIS A 55 -16.89 -13.08 0.41
C HIS A 55 -15.61 -12.33 0.81
N HIS A 56 -14.98 -11.67 -0.16
CA HIS A 56 -14.57 -10.28 0.07
C HIS A 56 -15.21 -9.45 -1.04
N ARG A 57 -16.33 -8.84 -0.67
CA ARG A 57 -16.95 -7.75 -1.40
C ARG A 57 -15.82 -6.77 -1.75
N ARG A 58 -15.58 -6.54 -3.04
CA ARG A 58 -14.58 -5.61 -3.62
C ARG A 58 -14.43 -4.36 -2.74
N MET A 59 -13.49 -4.36 -1.80
CA MET A 59 -13.00 -3.14 -1.19
C MET A 59 -12.00 -2.60 -2.18
N THR A 60 -12.56 -2.04 -3.26
CA THR A 60 -11.92 -1.34 -4.38
C THR A 60 -10.55 -1.89 -4.75
N ASP A 61 -10.46 -2.63 -5.85
CA ASP A 61 -9.20 -3.10 -6.46
C ASP A 61 -8.33 -1.88 -6.86
N VAL A 62 -7.73 -1.24 -5.87
CA VAL A 62 -6.90 -0.05 -5.95
C VAL A 62 -5.49 -0.49 -5.65
N LEU A 63 -4.64 -0.33 -6.66
CA LEU A 63 -3.22 -0.57 -6.57
C LEU A 63 -2.57 0.73 -6.09
N VAL A 64 -1.97 0.70 -4.90
CA VAL A 64 -1.19 1.82 -4.39
C VAL A 64 0.28 1.56 -4.68
N SER A 65 0.94 2.51 -5.34
CA SER A 65 2.37 2.46 -5.64
C SER A 65 3.08 3.71 -5.12
N ASP A 66 4.27 3.54 -4.55
CA ASP A 66 5.16 4.64 -4.20
C ASP A 66 5.91 5.15 -5.45
N ALA A 67 5.93 6.47 -5.63
CA ALA A 67 6.72 7.16 -6.63
C ALA A 67 7.73 8.09 -5.93
N PRO A 68 8.85 7.56 -5.39
CA PRO A 68 9.77 8.31 -4.56
C PRO A 68 10.48 9.45 -5.30
N GLN A 69 10.66 9.32 -6.62
CA GLN A 69 11.21 10.39 -7.48
C GLN A 69 10.28 11.61 -7.56
N ALA A 70 9.02 11.41 -7.22
CA ALA A 70 7.95 12.38 -7.36
C ALA A 70 7.30 12.73 -6.01
N HIS A 71 7.88 12.22 -4.91
CA HIS A 71 7.51 12.54 -3.53
C HIS A 71 6.01 12.33 -3.26
N ARG A 72 5.45 11.23 -3.81
CA ARG A 72 4.02 10.91 -3.66
C ARG A 72 3.74 9.42 -3.78
N PHE A 73 2.66 9.01 -3.14
CA PHE A 73 2.00 7.74 -3.41
C PHE A 73 0.87 7.96 -4.42
N GLU A 74 0.70 7.01 -5.34
CA GLU A 74 -0.33 7.03 -6.36
C GLU A 74 -1.28 5.85 -6.16
N ALA A 75 -2.58 6.12 -6.09
CA ALA A 75 -3.64 5.12 -6.11
C ALA A 75 -4.15 4.98 -7.55
N ARG A 76 -4.06 3.78 -8.12
CA ARG A 76 -4.53 3.47 -9.47
C ARG A 76 -5.56 2.34 -9.45
N ASP A 77 -6.46 2.33 -10.43
CA ASP A 77 -7.38 1.19 -10.62
C ASP A 77 -6.74 0.05 -11.43
N GLU A 78 -7.51 -1.02 -11.67
CA GLU A 78 -7.08 -2.16 -12.51
C GLU A 78 -6.78 -1.76 -13.96
N ALA A 79 -7.37 -0.66 -14.45
CA ALA A 79 -7.12 -0.13 -15.78
C ALA A 79 -5.87 0.77 -15.83
N GLY A 80 -5.30 1.14 -14.67
CA GLY A 80 -4.14 2.01 -14.53
C GLY A 80 -4.48 3.50 -14.41
N GLU A 81 -5.77 3.85 -14.30
CA GLU A 81 -6.25 5.22 -14.11
C GLU A 81 -5.90 5.72 -12.72
N LEU A 82 -5.37 6.94 -12.65
CA LEU A 82 -5.00 7.56 -11.39
C LEU A 82 -6.27 8.02 -10.65
N LEU A 83 -6.54 7.38 -9.52
CA LEU A 83 -7.69 7.69 -8.66
C LEU A 83 -7.35 8.66 -7.54
N GLY A 84 -6.07 8.81 -7.18
CA GLY A 84 -5.66 9.74 -6.14
C GLY A 84 -4.16 9.74 -5.87
N ILE A 85 -3.71 10.78 -5.19
CA ILE A 85 -2.32 11.00 -4.82
C ILE A 85 -2.18 11.42 -3.35
N ALA A 86 -1.11 10.97 -2.70
CA ALA A 86 -0.72 11.44 -1.38
C ALA A 86 0.71 11.96 -1.46
N ALA A 87 0.86 13.28 -1.40
CA ALA A 87 2.14 13.96 -1.43
C ALA A 87 2.80 13.91 -0.05
N TYR A 88 4.11 13.65 -0.04
CA TYR A 88 4.91 13.57 1.16
C TYR A 88 6.29 14.18 0.96
N ASP A 89 6.88 14.72 2.02
CA ASP A 89 8.29 15.12 2.05
C ASP A 89 9.07 14.23 3.01
N VAL A 90 10.34 13.98 2.74
CA VAL A 90 11.21 13.20 3.62
C VAL A 90 12.26 14.11 4.23
N VAL A 91 12.23 14.22 5.56
CA VAL A 91 13.18 14.99 6.36
C VAL A 91 13.94 14.03 7.28
N GLY A 92 15.12 13.58 6.83
CA GLY A 92 15.90 12.57 7.55
C GLY A 92 15.17 11.22 7.58
N ARG A 93 14.66 10.84 8.76
CA ARG A 93 13.85 9.62 8.96
C ARG A 93 12.35 9.90 9.09
N THR A 94 11.95 11.16 8.99
CA THR A 94 10.59 11.61 9.17
C THR A 94 9.92 11.84 7.81
N VAL A 95 8.75 11.27 7.63
CA VAL A 95 7.91 11.44 6.45
C VAL A 95 6.76 12.39 6.80
N VAL A 96 6.70 13.51 6.08
CA VAL A 96 5.76 14.60 6.30
C VAL A 96 4.67 14.52 5.23
N PHE A 97 3.46 14.11 5.60
CA PHE A 97 2.33 14.10 4.67
C PHE A 97 1.74 15.50 4.54
N THR A 98 1.98 16.14 3.38
CA THR A 98 1.61 17.53 3.11
C THR A 98 0.20 17.63 2.54
N HIS A 99 -0.16 16.74 1.62
CA HIS A 99 -1.42 16.81 0.90
C HIS A 99 -1.93 15.44 0.46
N THR A 100 -3.25 15.28 0.39
CA THR A 100 -3.90 14.09 -0.17
C THR A 100 -5.05 14.55 -1.03
N GLU A 101 -5.07 14.11 -2.29
CA GLU A 101 -6.09 14.44 -3.27
C GLU A 101 -6.61 13.14 -3.88
N VAL A 102 -7.92 13.05 -4.09
CA VAL A 102 -8.57 11.91 -4.72
C VAL A 102 -9.49 12.45 -5.80
N ASP A 103 -9.57 11.74 -6.92
CA ASP A 103 -10.46 12.10 -8.01
C ASP A 103 -11.91 12.10 -7.49
N PRO A 104 -12.72 13.15 -7.76
CA PRO A 104 -14.12 13.22 -7.35
C PRO A 104 -14.96 12.01 -7.79
N ARG A 105 -14.61 11.35 -8.90
CA ARG A 105 -15.26 10.13 -9.39
C ARG A 105 -14.98 8.91 -8.52
N ALA A 106 -13.88 8.96 -7.76
CA ALA A 106 -13.42 7.92 -6.85
C ALA A 106 -13.73 8.24 -5.37
N GLU A 107 -14.24 9.45 -5.08
CA GLU A 107 -14.72 9.82 -3.75
C GLU A 107 -15.85 8.89 -3.27
N GLY A 108 -15.95 8.70 -1.96
CA GLY A 108 -16.94 7.81 -1.36
C GLY A 108 -16.65 6.30 -1.50
N ARG A 109 -15.64 5.90 -2.28
CA ARG A 109 -15.22 4.49 -2.46
C ARG A 109 -14.09 4.06 -1.53
N GLY A 110 -13.69 4.91 -0.58
CA GLY A 110 -12.63 4.63 0.38
C GLY A 110 -11.20 4.71 -0.17
N VAL A 111 -11.01 5.19 -1.41
CA VAL A 111 -9.68 5.29 -2.06
C VAL A 111 -8.69 6.08 -1.22
N ALA A 112 -9.10 7.25 -0.71
CA ALA A 112 -8.27 8.08 0.15
C ALA A 112 -7.79 7.34 1.42
N SER A 113 -8.68 6.52 2.01
CA SER A 113 -8.35 5.73 3.19
C SER A 113 -7.36 4.63 2.86
N THR A 114 -7.53 3.92 1.75
CA THR A 114 -6.60 2.88 1.31
C THR A 114 -5.23 3.46 0.99
N LEU A 115 -5.21 4.62 0.31
CA LEU A 115 -3.98 5.33 -0.05
C LEU A 115 -3.19 5.77 1.18
N VAL A 116 -3.84 6.44 2.13
CA VAL A 116 -3.19 6.89 3.38
C VAL A 116 -2.72 5.70 4.20
N ARG A 117 -3.53 4.64 4.31
CA ARG A 117 -3.14 3.42 5.02
C ARG A 117 -1.87 2.81 4.45
N ALA A 118 -1.84 2.57 3.14
CA ALA A 118 -0.69 1.98 2.46
C ALA A 118 0.57 2.84 2.61
N ALA A 119 0.42 4.17 2.53
CA ALA A 119 1.53 5.08 2.74
C ALA A 119 2.08 5.00 4.17
N LEU A 120 1.22 4.98 5.19
CA LEU A 120 1.63 4.84 6.59
C LEU A 120 2.25 3.47 6.89
N ASP A 121 1.70 2.40 6.33
CA ASP A 121 2.25 1.05 6.45
C ASP A 121 3.67 0.99 5.86
N SER A 122 3.91 1.63 4.72
CA SER A 122 5.25 1.73 4.13
C SER A 122 6.25 2.46 5.05
N VAL A 123 5.83 3.57 5.69
CA VAL A 123 6.69 4.29 6.65
C VAL A 123 6.97 3.42 7.89
N ARG A 124 5.98 2.65 8.34
CA ARG A 124 6.13 1.71 9.46
C ARG A 124 7.17 0.64 9.16
N GLU A 125 7.11 0.03 7.98
CA GLU A 125 8.08 -0.96 7.52
C GLU A 125 9.48 -0.37 7.39
N ALA A 126 9.58 0.90 7.01
CA ALA A 126 10.85 1.64 6.95
C ALA A 126 11.38 2.08 8.34
N HIS A 127 10.65 1.81 9.42
CA HIS A 127 10.96 2.30 10.78
C HIS A 127 11.20 3.82 10.82
N GLY A 128 10.37 4.56 10.07
CA GLY A 128 10.37 6.03 10.02
C GLY A 128 9.32 6.65 10.94
N ASP A 129 9.43 7.96 11.11
CA ASP A 129 8.46 8.78 11.85
C ASP A 129 7.49 9.45 10.89
N VAL A 130 6.26 9.73 11.33
CA VAL A 130 5.24 10.39 10.50
C VAL A 130 4.85 11.74 11.09
N VAL A 131 4.82 12.78 10.26
CA VAL A 131 4.19 14.07 10.57
C VAL A 131 3.03 14.30 9.61
N ALA A 132 1.82 14.35 10.15
CA ALA A 132 0.63 14.66 9.36
C ALA A 132 0.39 16.18 9.36
N LEU A 133 0.65 16.86 8.24
CA LEU A 133 0.24 18.26 8.04
C LEU A 133 -1.14 18.36 7.40
N CYS A 134 -1.44 17.45 6.47
CA CYS A 134 -2.74 17.39 5.79
C CYS A 134 -3.88 17.16 6.80
N PRO A 135 -4.96 17.97 6.76
CA PRO A 135 -6.11 17.83 7.66
C PRO A 135 -6.83 16.48 7.48
N TYR A 136 -6.84 15.94 6.26
CA TYR A 136 -7.43 14.62 5.98
C TYR A 136 -6.67 13.52 6.72
N VAL A 137 -5.34 13.50 6.60
CA VAL A 137 -4.49 12.50 7.27
C VAL A 137 -4.62 12.62 8.80
N LYS A 138 -4.66 13.84 9.34
CA LYS A 138 -4.93 14.05 10.78
C LYS A 138 -6.27 13.45 11.21
N ALA A 139 -7.34 13.71 10.45
CA ALA A 139 -8.67 13.17 10.73
C ALA A 139 -8.72 11.64 10.59
N TRP A 140 -7.96 11.08 9.65
CA TRP A 140 -7.83 9.64 9.45
C TRP A 140 -7.11 8.98 10.63
N LEU A 141 -5.97 9.53 11.06
CA LEU A 141 -5.22 9.08 12.24
C LEU A 141 -6.04 9.16 13.54
N ALA A 142 -6.90 10.17 13.68
CA ALA A 142 -7.80 10.27 14.83
C ALA A 142 -8.81 9.11 14.90
N ARG A 143 -9.18 8.53 13.75
CA ARG A 143 -10.06 7.35 13.68
C ARG A 143 -9.29 6.04 13.78
N HIS A 144 -7.96 6.06 13.64
CA HIS A 144 -7.12 4.86 13.56
C HIS A 144 -5.99 4.97 14.60
N PRO A 145 -6.30 4.74 15.89
CA PRO A 145 -5.34 4.91 16.98
C PRO A 145 -4.15 3.96 16.87
N ASP A 146 -4.27 2.84 16.15
CA ASP A 146 -3.21 1.85 15.92
C ASP A 146 -1.99 2.38 15.17
N TYR A 147 -2.09 3.58 14.59
CA TYR A 147 -1.02 4.28 13.86
C TYR A 147 -0.47 5.47 14.63
N GLN A 148 -0.99 5.78 15.83
CA GLN A 148 -0.51 6.91 16.64
C GLN A 148 0.91 6.69 17.18
N ASP A 149 1.37 5.45 17.24
CA ASP A 149 2.76 5.09 17.59
C ASP A 149 3.78 5.63 16.58
N LEU A 150 3.38 5.80 15.32
CA LEU A 150 4.22 6.33 14.25
C LEU A 150 4.22 7.86 14.19
N VAL A 151 3.24 8.52 14.81
CA VAL A 151 3.05 9.95 14.67
C VAL A 151 4.01 10.68 15.59
N HIS A 152 5.01 11.32 15.00
CA HIS A 152 5.84 12.26 15.72
C HIS A 152 5.05 13.54 15.97
N ARG A 153 4.68 13.76 17.24
CA ARG A 153 4.10 15.03 17.69
C ARG A 153 5.25 15.93 18.13
N PRO A 154 5.57 17.01 17.41
CA PRO A 154 6.49 18.01 17.95
C PRO A 154 5.89 18.56 19.24
N ALA A 155 6.69 18.56 20.31
CA ALA A 155 6.31 19.02 21.64
C ALA A 155 6.07 20.53 21.69
#